data_AF-A0A960MFA5-F1
#
_entry.id   AF-A0A960MFA5-F1
#
_cell.length_a   1.000
_cell.length_b   1.000
_cell.length_c   1.000
_cell.angle_alpha   90.00
_cell.angle_beta   90.00
_cell.angle_gamma   90.00
#
_symmetry.space_group_name_H-M   'P 1'
#
loop_
_entity.id
_entity.type
_entity.pdbx_description
1 polymer ?
#
loop_
_entity_poly.entity_id
_entity_poly.type
_entity_poly.pdbx_seq_one_letter_code
_entity_poly.pdbx_strand_id
1 'polypeptide(L)'
;NPEVPFNYQLLTKLKRLDPLTGFKTTDAPRGKFFNAKSLYLEHYDYAGEKLNAYNGILKQYYLKNFLEVEGIKFVSGTYKVESVRELLPDDVFPHGIAVRLQADDFPAAHVDFVLPCPADFEIPAEHFRVGDVIQIQESATCAALIHVEKMEEDHFCFTAVPLVIRKDEPGYTLYDTPAGTKLQVAPPERLHLGTGRWPISDDPGLVAKPLDEPEPDPAGEQPEAGTDSKDDAPPADKPKG
;
A
#
# COMPACT_ATOMS: atom_id res chain seq x y z
N ASN A 1 -23.94 11.01 5.74
CA ASN A 1 -22.86 10.79 4.76
C ASN A 1 -21.50 10.96 5.42
N PRO A 2 -21.14 10.13 6.43
CA PRO A 2 -19.81 10.16 7.07
C PRO A 2 -18.67 9.78 6.10
N GLU A 3 -18.96 9.10 5.01
CA GLU A 3 -18.01 8.75 3.95
C GLU A 3 -17.47 9.97 3.18
N VAL A 4 -18.16 11.12 3.24
CA VAL A 4 -17.70 12.37 2.66
C VAL A 4 -16.70 13.05 3.61
N PRO A 5 -15.48 13.40 3.18
CA PRO A 5 -14.42 13.87 4.08
C PRO A 5 -14.79 15.03 4.99
N PHE A 6 -15.45 16.06 4.44
CA PHE A 6 -15.90 17.22 5.22
C PHE A 6 -16.90 16.82 6.32
N ASN A 7 -17.86 15.95 5.97
CA ASN A 7 -18.85 15.46 6.91
C ASN A 7 -18.22 14.59 7.99
N TYR A 8 -17.26 13.72 7.63
CA TYR A 8 -16.49 12.95 8.60
C TYR A 8 -15.84 13.87 9.63
N GLN A 9 -15.06 14.86 9.16
CA GLN A 9 -14.35 15.80 10.04
C GLN A 9 -15.31 16.54 10.97
N LEU A 10 -16.47 16.99 10.46
CA LEU A 10 -17.49 17.67 11.26
C LEU A 10 -18.09 16.72 12.31
N LEU A 11 -18.51 15.52 11.90
CA LEU A 11 -19.16 14.55 12.80
C LEU A 11 -18.21 14.03 13.88
N THR A 12 -16.93 13.81 13.55
CA THR A 12 -15.88 13.45 14.51
C THR A 12 -15.65 14.57 15.52
N LYS A 13 -15.55 15.84 15.07
CA LYS A 13 -15.41 16.99 15.99
C LYS A 13 -16.61 17.14 16.93
N LEU A 14 -17.82 16.85 16.44
CA LEU A 14 -19.05 16.88 17.23
C LEU A 14 -19.26 15.63 18.09
N LYS A 15 -18.36 14.64 18.04
CA LYS A 15 -18.49 13.34 18.73
C LYS A 15 -19.83 12.63 18.40
N ARG A 16 -20.24 12.71 17.13
CA ARG A 16 -21.48 12.12 16.60
C ARG A 16 -21.25 10.83 15.80
N LEU A 17 -20.03 10.33 15.77
CA LEU A 17 -19.69 9.01 15.24
C LEU A 17 -19.29 8.12 16.41
N ASP A 18 -19.83 6.91 16.42
CA ASP A 18 -19.36 5.88 17.33
C ASP A 18 -17.91 5.51 16.95
N PRO A 19 -17.05 5.26 17.96
CA PRO A 19 -15.69 4.83 17.70
C PRO A 19 -15.68 3.47 17.00
N LEU A 20 -14.69 3.26 16.14
CA LEU A 20 -14.46 1.95 15.54
C LEU A 20 -14.05 0.97 16.64
N THR A 21 -14.63 -0.23 16.63
CA THR A 21 -14.30 -1.29 17.56
C THR A 21 -14.09 -2.58 16.79
N GLY A 22 -13.13 -3.38 17.22
CA GLY A 22 -12.95 -4.69 16.62
C GLY A 22 -13.92 -5.70 17.20
N PHE A 23 -13.98 -6.84 16.53
CA PHE A 23 -14.96 -7.87 16.79
C PHE A 23 -14.29 -9.10 17.38
N LYS A 24 -14.99 -9.77 18.29
CA LYS A 24 -14.64 -11.14 18.63
C LYS A 24 -14.97 -12.03 17.44
N THR A 25 -14.27 -13.14 17.27
CA THR A 25 -14.55 -14.11 16.18
C THR A 25 -16.03 -14.53 16.12
N THR A 26 -16.70 -14.66 17.27
CA THR A 26 -18.13 -15.04 17.35
C THR A 26 -19.09 -13.91 17.00
N ASP A 27 -18.65 -12.66 17.16
CA ASP A 27 -19.49 -11.47 17.10
C ASP A 27 -19.18 -10.64 15.84
N ALA A 28 -18.20 -11.09 15.04
CA ALA A 28 -17.84 -10.49 13.77
C ALA A 28 -19.05 -10.45 12.84
N PRO A 29 -19.18 -9.36 12.05
CA PRO A 29 -20.40 -9.15 11.29
C PRO A 29 -20.49 -10.18 10.16
N ARG A 30 -21.72 -10.59 9.83
CA ARG A 30 -21.96 -11.65 8.86
C ARG A 30 -21.71 -11.14 7.44
N GLY A 31 -21.00 -11.93 6.65
CA GLY A 31 -20.63 -11.57 5.29
C GLY A 31 -20.26 -12.78 4.45
N LYS A 32 -19.83 -12.50 3.23
CA LYS A 32 -19.33 -13.49 2.27
C LYS A 32 -17.85 -13.30 2.06
N PHE A 33 -17.12 -14.40 1.99
CA PHE A 33 -15.70 -14.41 1.67
C PHE A 33 -15.50 -14.51 0.16
N PHE A 34 -14.56 -13.74 -0.34
CA PHE A 34 -14.20 -13.70 -1.74
C PHE A 34 -12.67 -13.77 -1.87
N ASN A 35 -12.21 -14.57 -2.81
CA ASN A 35 -10.84 -14.45 -3.31
C ASN A 35 -10.73 -13.28 -4.29
N ALA A 36 -9.51 -12.84 -4.54
CA ALA A 36 -9.22 -11.68 -5.38
C ALA A 36 -9.77 -11.82 -6.81
N LYS A 37 -9.72 -13.03 -7.39
CA LYS A 37 -10.30 -13.32 -8.71
C LYS A 37 -11.82 -13.12 -8.74
N SER A 38 -12.54 -13.55 -7.69
CA SER A 38 -13.99 -13.38 -7.61
C SER A 38 -14.36 -11.91 -7.44
N LEU A 39 -13.60 -11.16 -6.64
CA LEU A 39 -13.77 -9.71 -6.52
C LEU A 39 -13.49 -9.01 -7.85
N TYR A 40 -12.44 -9.40 -8.56
CA TYR A 40 -12.13 -8.86 -9.88
C TYR A 40 -13.30 -9.01 -10.84
N LEU A 41 -13.83 -10.23 -11.00
CA LEU A 41 -14.94 -10.50 -11.91
C LEU A 41 -16.21 -9.74 -11.52
N GLU A 42 -16.47 -9.59 -10.23
CA GLU A 42 -17.65 -8.87 -9.75
C GLU A 42 -17.58 -7.36 -10.02
N HIS A 43 -16.39 -6.78 -9.97
CA HIS A 43 -16.18 -5.34 -10.14
C HIS A 43 -15.62 -4.96 -11.52
N TYR A 44 -15.46 -5.90 -12.44
CA TYR A 44 -14.89 -5.67 -13.77
C TYR A 44 -15.62 -4.54 -14.53
N ASP A 45 -16.96 -4.53 -14.46
CA ASP A 45 -17.83 -3.53 -15.10
C ASP A 45 -18.05 -2.27 -14.23
N TYR A 46 -17.22 -2.04 -13.21
CA TYR A 46 -17.31 -0.85 -12.37
C TYR A 46 -16.27 0.16 -12.85
N ALA A 47 -16.72 1.36 -13.18
CA ALA A 47 -15.86 2.46 -13.59
C ALA A 47 -16.48 3.80 -13.20
N GLY A 48 -15.64 4.84 -13.07
CA GLY A 48 -16.06 6.22 -12.83
C GLY A 48 -17.01 6.36 -11.65
N GLU A 49 -18.16 7.00 -11.87
CA GLU A 49 -19.15 7.29 -10.83
C GLU A 49 -19.70 6.03 -10.14
N LYS A 50 -19.86 4.92 -10.86
CA LYS A 50 -20.36 3.66 -10.29
C LYS A 50 -19.39 3.10 -9.26
N LEU A 51 -18.10 3.10 -9.57
CA LEU A 51 -17.06 2.65 -8.64
C LEU A 51 -16.96 3.61 -7.45
N ASN A 52 -17.03 4.92 -7.67
CA ASN A 52 -17.00 5.92 -6.60
C ASN A 52 -18.20 5.78 -5.64
N ALA A 53 -19.40 5.58 -6.16
CA ALA A 53 -20.60 5.34 -5.35
C ALA A 53 -20.46 4.06 -4.53
N TYR A 54 -19.93 2.99 -5.13
CA TYR A 54 -19.67 1.74 -4.44
C TYR A 54 -18.63 1.90 -3.31
N ASN A 55 -17.52 2.60 -3.57
CA ASN A 55 -16.52 2.91 -2.55
C ASN A 55 -17.10 3.79 -1.42
N GLY A 56 -18.05 4.67 -1.71
CA GLY A 56 -18.79 5.42 -0.70
C GLY A 56 -19.56 4.50 0.25
N ILE A 57 -20.23 3.48 -0.28
CA ILE A 57 -20.94 2.46 0.50
C ILE A 57 -19.97 1.66 1.37
N LEU A 58 -18.87 1.17 0.80
CA LEU A 58 -17.86 0.41 1.54
C LEU A 58 -17.25 1.21 2.70
N LYS A 59 -16.89 2.48 2.45
CA LYS A 59 -16.39 3.40 3.48
C LYS A 59 -17.46 3.65 4.54
N GLN A 60 -18.72 3.82 4.15
CA GLN A 60 -19.82 4.00 5.10
C GLN A 60 -19.99 2.78 6.01
N TYR A 61 -19.86 1.56 5.48
CA TYR A 61 -19.92 0.34 6.28
C TYR A 61 -18.82 0.30 7.32
N TYR A 62 -17.59 0.60 6.91
CA TYR A 62 -16.45 0.69 7.83
C TYR A 62 -16.68 1.73 8.92
N LEU A 63 -17.10 2.95 8.54
CA LEU A 63 -17.32 4.08 9.45
C LEU A 63 -18.48 3.89 10.43
N LYS A 64 -19.46 3.06 10.08
CA LYS A 64 -20.54 2.65 10.98
C LYS A 64 -20.19 1.38 11.76
N ASN A 65 -18.91 1.00 11.76
CA ASN A 65 -18.40 -0.19 12.41
C ASN A 65 -19.21 -1.44 12.02
N PHE A 66 -19.66 -1.54 10.76
CA PHE A 66 -20.45 -2.65 10.23
C PHE A 66 -21.74 -3.00 11.00
N LEU A 67 -22.21 -2.12 11.89
CA LEU A 67 -23.45 -2.31 12.62
C LEU A 67 -24.63 -2.20 11.66
N GLU A 68 -25.56 -3.14 11.76
CA GLU A 68 -26.81 -3.15 10.98
C GLU A 68 -26.58 -3.21 9.44
N VAL A 69 -25.41 -3.69 9.01
CA VAL A 69 -25.08 -3.89 7.60
C VAL A 69 -25.17 -5.37 7.25
N GLU A 70 -25.85 -5.67 6.15
CA GLU A 70 -25.88 -7.00 5.55
C GLU A 70 -24.97 -7.05 4.31
N GLY A 71 -24.50 -8.26 3.96
CA GLY A 71 -23.77 -8.48 2.70
C GLY A 71 -22.34 -7.93 2.68
N ILE A 72 -21.68 -7.88 3.85
CA ILE A 72 -20.28 -7.48 3.95
C ILE A 72 -19.42 -8.44 3.13
N LYS A 73 -18.43 -7.89 2.44
CA LYS A 73 -17.46 -8.66 1.66
C LYS A 73 -16.15 -8.73 2.43
N PHE A 74 -15.70 -9.95 2.64
CA PHE A 74 -14.40 -10.24 3.23
C PHE A 74 -13.46 -10.78 2.17
N VAL A 75 -12.21 -10.37 2.23
CA VAL A 75 -11.14 -10.88 1.38
C VAL A 75 -10.57 -12.14 2.05
N SER A 76 -10.34 -13.19 1.26
CA SER A 76 -9.63 -14.39 1.67
C SER A 76 -8.70 -14.88 0.55
N GLY A 77 -7.77 -15.76 0.87
CA GLY A 77 -6.90 -16.39 -0.12
C GLY A 77 -5.42 -16.40 0.26
N THR A 78 -4.59 -16.75 -0.71
CA THR A 78 -3.14 -16.82 -0.58
C THR A 78 -2.51 -15.82 -1.54
N TYR A 79 -1.57 -15.04 -1.01
CA TYR A 79 -1.00 -13.90 -1.70
C TYR A 79 0.51 -13.85 -1.50
N LYS A 80 1.22 -13.21 -2.43
CA LYS A 80 2.63 -12.87 -2.31
C LYS A 80 2.78 -11.38 -2.02
N VAL A 81 3.69 -11.05 -1.11
CA VAL A 81 4.05 -9.66 -0.82
C VAL A 81 4.80 -9.06 -2.00
N GLU A 82 4.26 -8.00 -2.58
CA GLU A 82 4.93 -7.21 -3.64
C GLU A 82 5.66 -6.01 -3.05
N SER A 83 5.02 -5.31 -2.10
CA SER A 83 5.61 -4.17 -1.42
C SER A 83 5.03 -4.01 -0.02
N VAL A 84 5.79 -3.33 0.84
CA VAL A 84 5.42 -3.05 2.23
C VAL A 84 5.83 -1.64 2.53
N ARG A 85 4.97 -0.89 3.24
CA ARG A 85 5.36 0.38 3.83
C ARG A 85 4.67 0.61 5.16
N GLU A 86 5.37 1.32 6.04
CA GLU A 86 4.76 1.92 7.23
C GLU A 86 3.85 3.08 6.81
N LEU A 87 2.73 3.20 7.50
CA LEU A 87 1.76 4.28 7.32
C LEU A 87 2.26 5.56 7.98
N LEU A 88 1.97 6.69 7.34
CA LEU A 88 2.33 8.03 7.79
C LEU A 88 1.12 8.70 8.46
N PRO A 89 1.35 9.70 9.33
CA PRO A 89 0.27 10.41 10.03
C PRO A 89 -0.82 10.99 9.13
N ASP A 90 -0.51 11.36 7.88
CA ASP A 90 -1.45 11.97 6.94
C ASP A 90 -2.19 10.95 6.05
N ASP A 91 -1.83 9.67 6.13
CA ASP A 91 -2.52 8.59 5.42
C ASP A 91 -3.93 8.36 5.95
N VAL A 92 -4.76 7.64 5.18
CA VAL A 92 -6.12 7.24 5.59
C VAL A 92 -6.12 6.65 7.00
N PHE A 93 -5.14 5.77 7.25
CA PHE A 93 -4.84 5.16 8.53
C PHE A 93 -3.57 5.82 9.07
N PRO A 94 -3.62 6.59 10.16
CA PRO A 94 -2.48 7.42 10.58
C PRO A 94 -1.26 6.65 11.10
N HIS A 95 -1.39 5.35 11.39
CA HIS A 95 -0.31 4.53 11.94
C HIS A 95 -0.55 3.03 11.68
N GLY A 96 0.53 2.29 11.43
CA GLY A 96 0.50 0.85 11.13
C GLY A 96 1.25 0.51 9.84
N ILE A 97 0.86 -0.59 9.18
CA ILE A 97 1.51 -1.06 7.94
C ILE A 97 0.49 -1.26 6.83
N ALA A 98 0.85 -0.90 5.60
CA ALA A 98 0.17 -1.33 4.39
C ALA A 98 1.05 -2.35 3.63
N VAL A 99 0.49 -3.52 3.34
CA VAL A 99 1.15 -4.59 2.58
C VAL A 99 0.43 -4.75 1.25
N ARG A 100 1.13 -4.48 0.13
CA ARG A 100 0.64 -4.80 -1.21
C ARG A 100 0.84 -6.28 -1.48
N LEU A 101 -0.26 -6.95 -1.76
CA LEU A 101 -0.34 -8.37 -1.96
C LEU A 101 -0.83 -8.68 -3.37
N GLN A 102 -0.12 -9.53 -4.09
CA GLN A 102 -0.59 -10.07 -5.37
C GLN A 102 -1.22 -11.45 -5.16
N ALA A 103 -2.39 -11.68 -5.75
CA ALA A 103 -3.01 -12.99 -5.72
C ALA A 103 -2.18 -14.00 -6.51
N ASP A 104 -1.81 -15.11 -5.88
CA ASP A 104 -0.93 -16.12 -6.47
C ASP A 104 -1.55 -16.78 -7.72
N ASP A 105 -2.88 -16.92 -7.74
CA ASP A 105 -3.63 -17.55 -8.83
C ASP A 105 -4.22 -16.55 -9.84
N PHE A 106 -4.05 -15.24 -9.62
CA PHE A 106 -4.64 -14.19 -10.47
C PHE A 106 -3.86 -12.86 -10.40
N PRO A 107 -2.77 -12.70 -11.17
CA PRO A 107 -1.84 -11.55 -11.07
C PRO A 107 -2.44 -10.16 -11.33
N ALA A 108 -3.59 -10.09 -12.01
CA ALA A 108 -4.31 -8.84 -12.25
C ALA A 108 -5.09 -8.34 -11.02
N ALA A 109 -5.15 -9.11 -9.93
CA ALA A 109 -5.81 -8.72 -8.70
C ALA A 109 -4.82 -8.61 -7.54
N HIS A 110 -4.88 -7.44 -6.92
CA HIS A 110 -4.02 -6.99 -5.83
C HIS A 110 -4.87 -6.72 -4.60
N VAL A 111 -4.28 -6.87 -3.41
CA VAL A 111 -4.89 -6.54 -2.14
C VAL A 111 -3.96 -5.61 -1.38
N ASP A 112 -4.47 -4.46 -0.96
CA ASP A 112 -3.88 -3.68 0.11
C ASP A 112 -4.36 -4.23 1.43
N PHE A 113 -3.54 -5.07 2.05
CA PHE A 113 -3.83 -5.57 3.37
C PHE A 113 -3.27 -4.60 4.40
N VAL A 114 -4.16 -3.80 4.97
CA VAL A 114 -3.81 -2.72 5.88
C VAL A 114 -3.96 -3.21 7.31
N LEU A 115 -2.92 -3.02 8.10
CA LEU A 115 -2.80 -3.43 9.49
C LEU A 115 -2.61 -2.19 10.36
N PRO A 116 -3.69 -1.46 10.72
CA PRO A 116 -3.58 -0.28 11.56
C PRO A 116 -3.10 -0.68 12.96
N CYS A 117 -2.24 0.14 13.55
CA CYS A 117 -1.66 -0.11 14.87
C CYS A 117 -2.00 1.04 15.84
N PRO A 118 -2.02 0.80 17.16
CA PRO A 118 -2.09 1.87 18.16
C PRO A 118 -0.98 2.90 17.97
N ALA A 119 -1.27 4.19 18.14
CA ALA A 119 -0.32 5.28 17.84
C ALA A 119 0.96 5.24 18.69
N ASP A 120 0.92 4.59 19.85
CA ASP A 120 2.04 4.39 20.78
C ASP A 120 2.79 3.08 20.55
N PHE A 121 2.34 2.24 19.60
CA PHE A 121 3.00 0.99 19.25
C PHE A 121 4.19 1.24 18.31
N GLU A 122 5.39 0.85 18.75
CA GLU A 122 6.59 0.83 17.90
C GLU A 122 6.55 -0.38 16.97
N ILE A 123 6.54 -0.12 15.67
CA ILE A 123 6.53 -1.17 14.65
C ILE A 123 7.90 -1.86 14.63
N PRO A 124 7.97 -3.19 14.77
CA PRO A 124 9.23 -3.92 14.66
C PRO A 124 9.84 -3.74 13.26
N ALA A 125 11.14 -3.41 13.21
CA ALA A 125 11.86 -3.19 11.94
C ALA A 125 11.82 -4.39 10.97
N GLU A 126 11.71 -5.61 11.51
CA GLU A 126 11.55 -6.83 10.72
C GLU A 126 10.12 -7.33 10.86
N HIS A 127 9.35 -7.29 9.77
CA HIS A 127 7.97 -7.77 9.73
C HIS A 127 7.68 -8.61 8.48
N PHE A 128 7.75 -7.99 7.31
CA PHE A 128 7.31 -8.50 6.03
C PHE A 128 8.39 -8.16 5.02
N ARG A 129 8.64 -9.08 4.10
CA ARG A 129 9.60 -8.93 3.02
C ARG A 129 8.91 -9.24 1.70
N VAL A 130 9.38 -8.59 0.64
CA VAL A 130 8.93 -8.90 -0.72
C VAL A 130 9.18 -10.39 -1.00
N GLY A 131 8.17 -11.06 -1.54
CA GLY A 131 8.17 -12.50 -1.80
C GLY A 131 7.63 -13.37 -0.67
N ASP A 132 7.37 -12.82 0.53
CA ASP A 132 6.69 -13.56 1.59
C ASP A 132 5.29 -13.98 1.14
N VAL A 133 4.83 -15.13 1.65
CA VAL A 133 3.48 -15.65 1.37
C VAL A 133 2.57 -15.35 2.55
N ILE A 134 1.47 -14.66 2.28
CA ILE A 134 0.44 -14.32 3.28
C ILE A 134 -0.84 -15.09 2.96
N GLN A 135 -1.40 -15.73 3.99
CA GLN A 135 -2.72 -16.35 3.92
C GLN A 135 -3.72 -15.50 4.70
N ILE A 136 -4.67 -14.88 3.99
CA ILE A 136 -5.81 -14.20 4.62
C ILE A 136 -6.89 -15.25 4.87
N GLN A 137 -7.01 -15.65 6.14
CA GLN A 137 -7.92 -16.72 6.56
C GLN A 137 -9.30 -16.16 6.91
N GLU A 138 -10.34 -16.86 6.45
CA GLU A 138 -11.73 -16.40 6.52
C GLU A 138 -12.18 -16.03 7.94
N SER A 139 -12.26 -17.01 8.84
CA SER A 139 -12.79 -16.80 10.19
C SER A 139 -11.79 -16.21 11.18
N ALA A 140 -10.48 -16.27 10.89
CA ALA A 140 -9.45 -15.79 11.80
C ALA A 140 -9.22 -14.28 11.69
N THR A 141 -9.36 -13.71 10.49
CA THR A 141 -9.03 -12.31 10.21
C THR A 141 -10.27 -11.47 9.93
N CYS A 142 -11.28 -12.04 9.26
CA CYS A 142 -12.42 -11.30 8.68
C CYS A 142 -11.96 -9.98 8.02
N ALA A 143 -11.05 -10.06 7.05
CA ALA A 143 -10.48 -8.89 6.38
C ALA A 143 -11.54 -8.21 5.52
N ALA A 144 -12.17 -7.15 6.02
CA ALA A 144 -13.27 -6.47 5.33
C ALA A 144 -12.76 -5.63 4.18
N LEU A 145 -13.40 -5.76 3.03
CA LEU A 145 -13.19 -4.89 1.87
C LEU A 145 -13.75 -3.50 2.16
N ILE A 146 -12.91 -2.47 2.10
CA ILE A 146 -13.30 -1.08 2.39
C ILE A 146 -13.13 -0.14 1.19
N HIS A 147 -12.39 -0.59 0.16
CA HIS A 147 -12.16 0.18 -1.06
C HIS A 147 -11.78 -0.73 -2.22
N VAL A 148 -12.15 -0.32 -3.43
CA VAL A 148 -11.75 -0.93 -4.69
C VAL A 148 -11.18 0.15 -5.59
N GLU A 149 -9.95 -0.03 -6.03
CA GLU A 149 -9.34 0.81 -7.06
C GLU A 149 -9.16 0.00 -8.34
N LYS A 150 -9.55 0.59 -9.48
CA LYS A 150 -9.22 0.06 -10.80
C LYS A 150 -7.93 0.75 -11.27
N MET A 151 -6.85 -0.01 -11.33
CA MET A 151 -5.53 0.44 -11.74
C MET A 151 -5.39 0.40 -13.28
N GLU A 152 -4.22 0.75 -13.78
CA GLU A 152 -3.88 0.61 -15.21
C GLU A 152 -3.94 -0.86 -15.66
N GLU A 153 -3.99 -1.07 -16.98
CA GLU A 153 -3.99 -2.41 -17.60
C GLU A 153 -5.08 -3.37 -17.10
N ASP A 154 -6.24 -2.82 -16.69
CA ASP A 154 -7.35 -3.57 -16.08
C ASP A 154 -6.96 -4.35 -14.82
N HIS A 155 -5.92 -3.92 -14.10
CA HIS A 155 -5.62 -4.44 -12.77
C HIS A 155 -6.56 -3.83 -11.72
N PHE A 156 -6.78 -4.56 -10.62
CA PHE A 156 -7.57 -4.07 -9.48
C PHE A 156 -6.77 -4.16 -8.19
N CYS A 157 -6.91 -3.15 -7.33
CA CYS A 157 -6.43 -3.20 -5.97
C CYS A 157 -7.59 -3.10 -4.97
N PHE A 158 -7.72 -4.12 -4.13
CA PHE A 158 -8.74 -4.21 -3.10
C PHE A 158 -8.14 -3.85 -1.75
N THR A 159 -8.61 -2.79 -1.10
CA THR A 159 -8.15 -2.47 0.27
C THR A 159 -8.96 -3.25 1.29
N ALA A 160 -8.27 -4.03 2.11
CA ALA A 160 -8.86 -4.87 3.14
C ALA A 160 -8.26 -4.60 4.52
N VAL A 161 -9.12 -4.58 5.54
CA VAL A 161 -8.73 -4.32 6.95
C VAL A 161 -9.24 -5.46 7.83
N PRO A 162 -8.39 -6.07 8.69
CA PRO A 162 -8.84 -7.09 9.63
C PRO A 162 -9.79 -6.50 10.66
N LEU A 163 -10.89 -7.22 10.93
CA LEU A 163 -11.89 -6.80 11.92
C LEU A 163 -11.80 -7.55 13.24
N VAL A 164 -11.23 -8.76 13.23
CA VAL A 164 -11.22 -9.62 14.41
C VAL A 164 -10.13 -9.17 15.40
N ILE A 165 -10.55 -8.83 16.61
CA ILE A 165 -9.69 -8.69 17.79
C ILE A 165 -9.85 -9.94 18.65
N ARG A 166 -8.75 -10.64 18.93
CA ARG A 166 -8.78 -11.82 19.80
C ARG A 166 -9.05 -11.40 21.25
N LYS A 167 -9.86 -12.21 21.95
CA LYS A 167 -10.50 -11.88 23.24
C LYS A 167 -9.55 -11.54 24.39
N ASP A 168 -8.27 -11.84 24.24
CA ASP A 168 -7.36 -12.00 25.36
C ASP A 168 -6.51 -10.73 25.59
N GLU A 169 -6.69 -9.69 24.78
CA GLU A 169 -5.84 -8.50 24.76
C GLU A 169 -6.62 -7.18 24.71
N PRO A 170 -6.06 -6.09 25.27
CA PRO A 170 -6.74 -4.81 25.43
C PRO A 170 -6.80 -4.03 24.10
N GLY A 171 -7.90 -4.16 23.36
CA GLY A 171 -8.23 -3.27 22.23
C GLY A 171 -7.41 -3.48 20.95
N TYR A 172 -6.51 -4.46 20.93
CA TYR A 172 -5.73 -4.87 19.77
C TYR A 172 -5.63 -6.41 19.70
N THR A 173 -5.19 -6.94 18.57
CA THR A 173 -4.78 -8.33 18.42
C THR A 173 -3.32 -8.41 17.98
N LEU A 174 -2.57 -9.36 18.51
CA LEU A 174 -1.28 -9.70 17.93
C LEU A 174 -1.45 -10.42 16.59
N TYR A 175 -0.93 -9.82 15.52
CA TYR A 175 -0.82 -10.43 14.19
C TYR A 175 0.61 -10.97 14.02
N ASP A 176 0.74 -12.27 13.78
CA ASP A 176 2.03 -12.92 13.52
C ASP A 176 2.51 -12.59 12.10
N THR A 177 3.72 -12.07 11.97
CA THR A 177 4.33 -11.76 10.68
C THR A 177 5.16 -12.96 10.17
N PRO A 178 5.42 -13.07 8.85
CA PRO A 178 6.31 -14.09 8.31
C PRO A 178 7.73 -14.05 8.89
N ALA A 179 8.20 -12.88 9.33
CA ALA A 179 9.49 -12.73 10.01
C ALA A 179 9.51 -13.29 11.45
N GLY A 180 8.38 -13.78 11.97
CA GLY A 180 8.25 -14.29 13.33
C GLY A 180 8.08 -13.20 14.40
N THR A 181 7.94 -11.94 14.00
CA THR A 181 7.58 -10.82 14.88
C THR A 181 6.06 -10.70 14.98
N LYS A 182 5.58 -9.81 15.86
CA LYS A 182 4.15 -9.59 16.08
C LYS A 182 3.83 -8.10 15.98
N LEU A 183 2.70 -7.80 15.34
CA LEU A 183 2.14 -6.45 15.24
C LEU A 183 0.91 -6.33 16.14
N GLN A 184 0.78 -5.22 16.87
CA GLN A 184 -0.47 -4.89 17.56
C GLN A 184 -1.44 -4.27 16.58
N VAL A 185 -2.39 -5.05 16.08
CA VAL A 185 -3.38 -4.58 15.12
C VAL A 185 -4.64 -4.16 15.84
N ALA A 186 -5.06 -2.92 15.64
CA ALA A 186 -6.21 -2.32 16.32
C ALA A 186 -7.04 -1.46 15.35
N PRO A 187 -8.35 -1.30 15.60
CA PRO A 187 -9.14 -0.27 14.94
C PRO A 187 -8.51 1.11 15.22
N PRO A 188 -8.37 1.97 14.20
CA PRO A 188 -7.81 3.30 14.40
C PRO A 188 -8.80 4.19 15.15
N GLU A 189 -8.30 5.06 16.03
CA GLU A 189 -9.14 6.04 16.73
C GLU A 189 -9.77 7.08 15.79
N ARG A 190 -9.10 7.37 14.67
CA ARG A 190 -9.51 8.32 13.64
C ARG A 190 -8.94 7.92 12.28
N LEU A 191 -9.68 8.27 11.23
CA LEU A 191 -9.25 8.15 9.84
C LEU A 191 -9.03 9.53 9.20
N HIS A 192 -8.19 9.61 8.17
CA HIS A 192 -8.01 10.81 7.35
C HIS A 192 -8.56 10.64 5.93
N LEU A 193 -9.89 10.60 5.81
CA LEU A 193 -10.57 10.36 4.54
C LEU A 193 -10.37 11.46 3.48
N GLY A 194 -9.95 12.66 3.89
CA GLY A 194 -9.83 13.83 2.99
C GLY A 194 -8.44 14.06 2.40
N THR A 195 -7.42 13.40 2.95
CA THR A 195 -6.01 13.50 2.52
C THR A 195 -5.48 12.16 2.04
N GLY A 196 -6.13 11.07 2.45
CA GLY A 196 -5.69 9.72 2.17
C GLY A 196 -5.79 9.35 0.69
N ARG A 197 -4.66 8.89 0.16
CA ARG A 197 -4.55 8.32 -1.19
C ARG A 197 -5.05 6.89 -1.18
N TRP A 198 -5.66 6.52 -2.30
CA TRP A 198 -6.02 5.15 -2.62
C TRP A 198 -5.35 4.83 -3.95
N PRO A 199 -4.74 3.66 -4.12
CA PRO A 199 -4.48 2.63 -3.10
C PRO A 199 -3.58 3.12 -1.95
N ILE A 200 -3.64 2.45 -0.80
CA ILE A 200 -3.00 2.88 0.46
C ILE A 200 -1.50 2.56 0.47
N SER A 201 -1.09 1.44 -0.12
CA SER A 201 0.34 1.08 -0.15
C SER A 201 1.16 1.89 -1.16
N ASP A 202 0.55 2.80 -1.93
CA ASP A 202 1.29 3.66 -2.84
C ASP A 202 2.04 4.71 -2.00
N ASP A 203 3.37 4.79 -2.17
CA ASP A 203 4.22 5.67 -1.37
C ASP A 203 4.14 7.13 -1.87
N PRO A 204 3.71 8.10 -1.05
CA PRO A 204 3.66 9.51 -1.43
C PRO A 204 5.05 10.17 -1.57
N GLY A 205 6.13 9.52 -1.10
CA GLY A 205 7.51 10.03 -1.08
C GLY A 205 8.44 9.44 -2.15
N LEU A 206 7.98 8.48 -2.95
CA LEU A 206 8.74 7.97 -4.09
C LEU A 206 8.58 8.94 -5.29
N VAL A 207 9.15 10.14 -5.17
CA VAL A 207 9.63 10.81 -6.38
C VAL A 207 10.72 9.89 -6.90
N ALA A 208 10.47 9.22 -8.02
CA ALA A 208 11.50 8.47 -8.71
C ALA A 208 12.67 9.44 -8.91
N LYS A 209 13.71 9.33 -8.08
CA LYS A 209 15.00 9.90 -8.46
C LYS A 209 15.33 9.18 -9.77
N PRO A 210 15.55 9.90 -10.87
CA PRO A 210 16.15 9.28 -12.04
C PRO A 210 17.33 8.47 -11.52
N LEU A 211 17.44 7.20 -11.94
CA LEU A 211 18.72 6.51 -11.82
C LEU A 211 19.76 7.51 -12.33
N ASP A 212 20.71 7.88 -11.47
CA ASP A 212 21.85 8.68 -11.90
C ASP A 212 22.37 8.00 -13.16
N GLU A 213 22.15 8.63 -14.31
CA GLU A 213 22.77 8.21 -15.55
C GLU A 213 24.26 8.15 -15.21
N PRO A 214 24.97 7.03 -15.47
CA PRO A 214 26.39 6.99 -15.23
C PRO A 214 26.99 8.19 -15.95
N GLU A 215 27.62 9.09 -15.18
CA GLU A 215 28.29 10.26 -15.73
C GLU A 215 29.17 9.78 -16.89
N PRO A 216 29.10 10.44 -18.06
CA PRO A 216 29.96 10.05 -19.16
C PRO A 216 31.41 10.13 -18.70
N ASP A 217 32.11 9.00 -18.77
CA ASP A 217 33.55 8.89 -18.56
C ASP A 217 34.25 10.08 -19.24
N PRO A 218 35.04 10.90 -18.53
CA PRO A 218 35.90 11.88 -19.16
C PRO A 218 37.10 11.15 -19.76
N ALA A 219 36.86 10.38 -20.83
CA ALA A 219 37.91 9.82 -21.65
C ALA A 219 38.32 10.85 -22.71
N GLY A 220 39.57 11.31 -22.61
CA GLY A 220 40.35 11.67 -23.79
C GLY A 220 40.62 13.14 -23.96
N GLU A 221 41.51 13.67 -23.14
CA GLU A 221 42.32 14.82 -23.52
C GLU A 221 43.21 14.39 -24.71
N GLN A 222 42.75 14.68 -25.93
CA GLN A 222 43.59 14.65 -27.13
C GLN A 222 44.27 16.02 -27.27
N PRO A 223 45.59 16.06 -27.54
CA PRO A 223 46.32 17.30 -27.68
C PRO A 223 45.97 17.97 -29.02
N GLU A 224 45.69 19.28 -28.96
CA GLU A 224 45.51 20.12 -30.14
C GLU A 224 46.78 20.16 -30.99
N ALA A 225 46.61 19.94 -32.29
CA ALA A 225 47.63 20.14 -33.30
C ALA A 225 47.35 21.43 -34.09
N GLY A 226 48.34 22.33 -34.09
CA GLY A 226 48.68 23.18 -35.24
C GLY A 226 48.39 24.67 -35.11
N THR A 227 49.42 25.52 -35.16
CA THR A 227 49.97 26.00 -36.46
C THR A 227 51.19 26.92 -36.30
N ASP A 228 52.20 26.63 -37.11
CA ASP A 228 53.23 27.44 -37.77
C ASP A 228 53.91 28.64 -37.09
N SER A 229 55.24 28.59 -37.04
CA SER A 229 56.08 29.29 -38.04
C SER A 229 57.58 29.02 -37.88
N LYS A 230 58.21 28.62 -39.00
CA LYS A 230 59.51 29.04 -39.54
C LYS A 230 60.69 29.28 -38.59
N ASP A 231 61.78 28.52 -38.76
CA ASP A 231 62.95 28.96 -39.55
C ASP A 231 64.12 27.94 -39.52
N ASP A 232 64.82 27.92 -40.66
CA ASP A 232 66.19 27.46 -40.95
C ASP A 232 66.63 25.98 -41.00
N ALA A 233 67.20 25.64 -42.17
CA ALA A 233 67.85 24.41 -42.59
C ALA A 233 69.40 24.53 -42.45
N PRO A 234 70.22 23.55 -42.91
CA PRO A 234 70.31 22.13 -42.57
C PRO A 234 71.72 21.80 -41.97
N PRO A 235 72.05 20.52 -41.70
CA PRO A 235 73.39 20.09 -42.10
C PRO A 235 73.45 18.77 -42.89
N ALA A 236 74.50 18.75 -43.71
CA ALA A 236 75.01 17.75 -44.62
C ALA A 236 75.21 16.35 -43.97
N ASP A 237 74.78 15.28 -44.63
CA ASP A 237 75.50 14.45 -45.62
C ASP A 237 76.39 13.34 -44.98
N LYS A 238 75.87 12.12 -45.16
CA LYS A 238 76.43 10.74 -45.22
C LYS A 238 77.71 10.33 -44.47
N PRO A 239 77.74 9.07 -43.97
CA PRO A 239 78.98 8.38 -43.62
C PRO A 239 79.63 7.76 -44.86
N LYS A 240 80.96 7.85 -44.94
CA LYS A 240 81.81 6.97 -45.75
C LYS A 240 83.14 6.76 -45.03
N GLY A 241 83.53 5.49 -44.87
CA GLY A 241 84.90 5.05 -44.57
C GLY A 241 85.16 4.79 -43.10
#